data_AF-A0A3P9B8P9-F1
#
_entry.id   AF-A0A3P9B8P9-F1
#
_cell.length_a   1.000
_cell.length_b   1.000
_cell.length_c   1.000
_cell.angle_alpha   90.00
_cell.angle_beta   90.00
_cell.angle_gamma   90.00
#
_symmetry.space_group_name_H-M   'P 1'
#
loop_
_entity.id
_entity.type
_entity.pdbx_description
1 polymer ?
#
loop_
_entity_poly.entity_id
_entity_poly.type
_entity_poly.pdbx_seq_one_letter_code
_entity_poly.pdbx_strand_id
1 'polypeptide(L)'
;SLSWNVFLITDEKILEKGSEGLGFSIVGGFGSPHGDLPIYVKTGAAAADGRLKRGDQILAVNGESLQGATHEQAVAILKKQRGTHTDVKLPLSSTEFMQHFIEHVNMSVSMETLRTWWVWRLLSPLATDTVSSTL
;
A
#
# COMPACT_ATOMS: atom_id res chain seq x y z
N SER A 1 -15.98 21.99 11.64
CA SER A 1 -14.91 21.04 11.95
C SER A 1 -15.26 19.72 11.29
N LEU A 2 -14.67 19.41 10.14
CA LEU A 2 -14.82 18.08 9.56
C LEU A 2 -13.88 17.17 10.35
N SER A 3 -14.47 16.26 11.14
CA SER A 3 -13.70 15.22 11.80
C SER A 3 -13.09 14.33 10.71
N TRP A 4 -11.78 14.42 10.52
CA TRP A 4 -11.00 13.51 9.67
C TRP A 4 -10.84 12.16 10.37
N ASN A 5 -11.94 11.55 10.80
CA ASN A 5 -11.92 10.15 11.19
C ASN A 5 -11.75 9.32 9.91
N VAL A 6 -10.49 9.01 9.60
CA VAL A 6 -10.01 7.70 9.13
C VAL A 6 -10.90 7.04 8.07
N PHE A 7 -11.25 7.73 6.99
CA PHE A 7 -11.50 7.00 5.75
C PHE A 7 -10.12 6.61 5.22
N LEU A 8 -9.72 5.36 5.43
CA LEU A 8 -8.60 4.79 4.70
C LEU A 8 -8.92 4.96 3.21
N ILE A 9 -8.33 5.95 2.57
CA ILE A 9 -8.44 6.10 1.13
C ILE A 9 -7.57 4.99 0.54
N THR A 10 -8.16 4.22 -0.36
CA THR A 10 -7.55 3.03 -0.92
C THR A 10 -7.35 3.16 -2.41
N ASP A 11 -6.29 2.55 -2.92
CA ASP A 11 -6.10 2.31 -4.35
C ASP A 11 -6.64 0.93 -4.74
N GLU A 12 -7.09 0.79 -5.98
CA GLU A 12 -7.50 -0.49 -6.56
C GLU A 12 -6.69 -0.77 -7.81
N LYS A 13 -6.01 -1.91 -7.83
CA LYS A 13 -5.17 -2.33 -8.93
C LYS A 13 -5.66 -3.63 -9.52
N ILE A 14 -5.82 -3.65 -10.83
CA ILE A 14 -6.22 -4.85 -11.57
C ILE A 14 -4.95 -5.61 -11.97
N LEU A 15 -4.85 -6.85 -11.51
CA LEU A 15 -3.79 -7.77 -11.89
C LEU A 15 -4.30 -8.76 -12.92
N GLU A 16 -3.48 -9.00 -13.92
CA GLU A 16 -3.72 -10.08 -14.89
C GLU A 16 -3.10 -11.37 -14.39
N LYS A 17 -3.89 -12.44 -14.37
CA LYS A 17 -3.45 -13.77 -13.96
C LYS A 17 -2.71 -14.45 -15.10
N GLY A 18 -1.42 -14.72 -14.90
CA GLY A 18 -0.60 -15.54 -15.80
C GLY A 18 -0.77 -17.04 -15.54
N SER A 19 0.00 -17.86 -16.28
CA SER A 19 0.01 -19.32 -16.11
C SER A 19 0.43 -19.75 -14.70
N GLU A 20 1.35 -19.00 -14.09
CA GLU A 20 1.88 -19.24 -12.74
C GLU A 20 1.07 -18.52 -11.63
N GLY A 21 -0.07 -17.91 -11.97
CA GLY A 21 -0.91 -17.15 -11.04
C GLY A 21 -0.73 -15.63 -11.12
N LEU A 22 -0.84 -14.94 -9.98
CA LEU A 22 -0.89 -13.47 -9.92
C LEU A 22 0.49 -12.80 -10.03
N GLY A 23 1.57 -13.59 -10.09
CA GLY A 23 2.91 -13.06 -10.28
C GLY A 23 3.52 -12.36 -9.04
N PHE A 24 3.04 -12.62 -7.83
CA PHE A 24 3.71 -12.15 -6.61
C PHE A 24 3.57 -13.14 -5.45
N SER A 25 4.42 -12.96 -4.45
CA SER A 25 4.40 -13.69 -3.18
C SER A 25 4.15 -12.74 -2.02
N ILE A 26 3.63 -13.28 -0.92
CA ILE A 26 3.26 -12.50 0.27
C ILE A 26 4.04 -12.93 1.51
N VAL A 27 4.07 -12.05 2.51
CA VAL A 27 4.51 -12.28 3.90
C VAL A 27 3.50 -11.68 4.88
N GLY A 28 3.68 -11.96 6.16
CA GLY A 28 2.79 -11.50 7.24
C GLY A 28 1.59 -12.42 7.43
N GLY A 29 0.56 -11.89 8.08
CA GLY A 29 -0.62 -12.61 8.55
C GLY A 29 -0.60 -12.78 10.07
N PHE A 30 -1.79 -12.95 10.64
CA PHE A 30 -1.95 -13.27 12.06
C PHE A 30 -1.30 -14.62 12.37
N GLY A 31 -0.50 -14.68 13.44
CA GLY A 31 0.27 -15.86 13.84
C GLY A 31 1.48 -16.17 12.96
N SER A 32 1.92 -15.26 12.09
CA SER A 32 3.10 -15.50 11.26
C SER A 32 4.39 -15.58 12.10
N PRO A 33 5.48 -16.20 11.59
CA PRO A 33 6.77 -16.25 12.29
C PRO A 33 7.39 -14.88 12.62
N HIS A 34 6.86 -13.80 12.03
CA HIS A 34 7.30 -12.42 12.23
C HIS A 34 6.35 -11.64 13.14
N GLY A 35 5.41 -12.32 13.80
CA GLY A 35 4.33 -11.73 14.59
C GLY A 35 3.06 -11.45 13.78
N ASP A 36 2.11 -10.80 14.44
CA ASP A 36 0.83 -10.40 13.86
C ASP A 36 1.01 -9.16 12.98
N LEU A 37 1.30 -9.41 11.71
CA LEU A 37 1.52 -8.37 10.70
C LEU A 37 0.42 -8.40 9.64
N PRO A 38 0.09 -7.25 9.03
CA PRO A 38 -0.71 -7.24 7.79
C PRO A 38 -0.08 -8.10 6.67
N ILE A 39 -0.87 -8.37 5.64
CA ILE A 39 -0.37 -9.06 4.45
C ILE A 39 0.39 -8.08 3.56
N TYR A 40 1.66 -8.38 3.28
CA TYR A 40 2.53 -7.55 2.44
C TYR A 40 3.06 -8.31 1.22
N VAL A 41 3.28 -7.59 0.12
CA VAL A 41 3.99 -8.10 -1.05
C VAL A 41 5.47 -8.31 -0.74
N LYS A 42 5.98 -9.52 -0.97
CA LYS A 42 7.39 -9.89 -0.78
C LYS A 42 8.21 -9.69 -2.06
N THR A 43 7.86 -10.41 -3.13
CA THR A 43 8.56 -10.40 -4.44
C THR A 43 7.65 -10.91 -5.57
N GLY A 44 8.01 -10.68 -6.84
CA GLY A 44 7.46 -11.40 -8.00
C GLY A 44 7.39 -10.56 -9.28
N ALA A 45 6.88 -11.15 -10.37
CA ALA A 45 6.66 -10.51 -11.66
C ALA A 45 5.77 -9.27 -11.60
N ALA A 46 4.64 -9.31 -10.87
CA ALA A 46 3.79 -8.14 -10.64
C ALA A 46 4.50 -7.05 -9.81
N ALA A 47 5.54 -7.42 -9.05
CA ALA A 47 6.40 -6.46 -8.39
C ALA A 47 7.46 -5.85 -9.32
N ALA A 48 7.91 -6.63 -10.32
CA ALA A 48 8.92 -6.22 -11.29
C ALA A 48 8.32 -5.36 -12.42
N ASP A 49 7.08 -5.62 -12.83
CA ASP A 49 6.35 -4.82 -13.81
C ASP A 49 5.74 -3.52 -13.23
N GLY A 50 5.88 -3.32 -11.92
CA GLY A 50 5.51 -2.09 -11.21
C GLY A 50 4.04 -1.98 -10.83
N ARG A 51 3.20 -2.96 -11.14
CA ARG A 51 1.78 -2.97 -10.72
C ARG A 51 1.67 -3.06 -9.19
N LEU A 52 2.46 -3.93 -8.59
CA LEU A 52 2.70 -3.96 -7.15
C LEU A 52 4.15 -3.57 -6.85
N LYS A 53 4.44 -3.23 -5.61
CA LYS A 53 5.80 -3.00 -5.12
C LYS A 53 6.03 -3.87 -3.89
N ARG A 54 7.28 -4.29 -3.70
CA ARG A 54 7.67 -4.95 -2.45
C ARG A 54 7.37 -4.03 -1.27
N GLY A 55 6.70 -4.56 -0.27
CA GLY A 55 6.25 -3.81 0.90
C GLY A 55 4.85 -3.20 0.76
N ASP A 56 4.19 -3.30 -0.40
CA ASP A 56 2.78 -2.91 -0.52
C ASP A 56 1.92 -3.78 0.40
N GLN A 57 1.06 -3.14 1.19
CA GLN A 57 0.08 -3.84 2.04
C GLN A 57 -1.15 -4.18 1.21
N ILE A 58 -1.57 -5.45 1.25
CA ILE A 58 -2.79 -5.91 0.59
C ILE A 58 -3.94 -5.90 1.60
N LEU A 59 -4.96 -5.10 1.31
CA LEU A 59 -6.15 -4.98 2.16
C LEU A 59 -7.23 -5.98 1.76
N ALA A 60 -7.43 -6.19 0.46
CA ALA A 60 -8.44 -7.09 -0.06
C ALA A 60 -8.10 -7.57 -1.47
N VAL A 61 -8.71 -8.68 -1.87
CA VAL A 61 -8.59 -9.26 -3.22
C VAL A 61 -9.99 -9.63 -3.72
N ASN A 62 -10.42 -9.08 -4.86
CA ASN A 62 -11.78 -9.24 -5.41
C ASN A 62 -12.87 -9.00 -4.35
N GLY A 63 -12.70 -7.96 -3.53
CA GLY A 63 -13.61 -7.58 -2.44
C GLY A 63 -13.46 -8.41 -1.15
N GLU A 64 -12.67 -9.48 -1.14
CA GLU A 64 -12.44 -10.29 0.06
C GLU A 64 -11.30 -9.72 0.91
N SER A 65 -11.62 -9.33 2.14
CA SER A 65 -10.69 -8.70 3.07
C SER A 65 -9.59 -9.67 3.52
N LEU A 66 -8.36 -9.16 3.62
CA LEU A 66 -7.20 -9.83 4.22
C LEU A 66 -6.87 -9.27 5.61
N GLN A 67 -7.66 -8.33 6.13
CA GLN A 67 -7.43 -7.79 7.48
C GLN A 67 -7.65 -8.87 8.54
N GLY A 68 -6.62 -9.08 9.38
CA GLY A 68 -6.65 -10.10 10.43
C GLY A 68 -6.59 -11.54 9.92
N ALA A 69 -6.40 -11.76 8.61
CA ALA A 69 -6.25 -13.11 8.06
C ALA A 69 -4.92 -13.73 8.53
N THR A 70 -4.92 -15.03 8.77
CA THR A 70 -3.65 -15.78 8.91
C THR A 70 -2.93 -15.83 7.57
N HIS A 71 -1.65 -16.18 7.61
CA HIS A 71 -0.86 -16.35 6.39
C HIS A 71 -1.52 -17.37 5.43
N GLU A 72 -1.96 -18.50 5.96
CA GLU A 72 -2.58 -19.60 5.21
C GLU A 72 -3.91 -19.18 4.61
N GLN A 73 -4.73 -18.43 5.34
CA GLN A 73 -5.98 -17.88 4.85
C GLN A 73 -5.73 -16.91 3.68
N ALA A 74 -4.78 -15.99 3.83
CA ALA A 74 -4.43 -15.06 2.77
C ALA A 74 -3.93 -15.79 1.50
N VAL A 75 -3.08 -16.81 1.67
CA VAL A 75 -2.62 -17.66 0.55
C VAL A 75 -3.79 -18.39 -0.11
N ALA A 76 -4.72 -18.94 0.67
CA ALA A 76 -5.90 -19.62 0.13
C ALA A 76 -6.79 -18.66 -0.67
N ILE A 77 -6.99 -17.44 -0.17
CA ILE A 77 -7.74 -16.37 -0.85
C ILE A 77 -7.07 -15.99 -2.17
N LEU A 78 -5.75 -15.79 -2.19
CA LEU A 78 -5.03 -15.45 -3.43
C LEU A 78 -5.08 -16.59 -4.46
N LYS A 79 -4.95 -17.84 -4.01
CA LYS A 79 -4.95 -19.02 -4.89
C LYS A 79 -6.32 -19.32 -5.50
N LYS A 80 -7.41 -19.05 -4.77
CA LYS A 80 -8.77 -19.35 -5.25
C LYS A 80 -9.26 -18.36 -6.30
N GLN A 81 -8.57 -17.23 -6.53
CA GLN A 81 -8.98 -16.25 -7.53
C GLN A 81 -9.01 -16.87 -8.93
N ARG A 82 -10.15 -16.67 -9.62
CA ARG A 82 -10.43 -17.22 -10.96
C ARG A 82 -10.57 -16.07 -11.96
N GLY A 83 -10.48 -16.43 -13.24
CA GLY A 83 -10.55 -15.46 -14.34
C GLY A 83 -9.20 -14.85 -14.68
N THR A 84 -9.22 -13.93 -15.63
CA THR A 84 -8.03 -13.23 -16.13
C THR A 84 -7.68 -12.01 -15.30
N HIS A 85 -8.66 -11.38 -14.64
CA HIS A 85 -8.48 -10.17 -13.83
C HIS A 85 -8.68 -10.46 -12.34
N THR A 86 -7.89 -9.80 -11.51
CA THR A 86 -7.99 -9.85 -10.05
C THR A 86 -7.76 -8.46 -9.50
N ASP A 87 -8.78 -7.91 -8.85
CA ASP A 87 -8.76 -6.62 -8.19
C ASP A 87 -8.03 -6.74 -6.85
N VAL A 88 -7.04 -5.89 -6.63
CA VAL A 88 -6.24 -5.86 -5.40
C VAL A 88 -6.36 -4.48 -4.79
N LYS A 89 -6.84 -4.44 -3.55
CA LYS A 89 -7.04 -3.20 -2.80
C LYS A 89 -5.84 -2.92 -1.91
N LEU A 90 -5.31 -1.72 -1.98
CA LEU A 90 -4.13 -1.25 -1.26
C LEU A 90 -4.47 0.04 -0.50
N PRO A 91 -3.78 0.40 0.59
CA PRO A 91 -3.87 1.75 1.12
C PRO A 91 -3.24 2.74 0.13
N LEU A 92 -3.82 3.94 -0.05
CA LEU A 92 -3.15 4.98 -0.83
C LEU A 92 -1.82 5.37 -0.18
N SER A 93 -0.79 5.59 -1.01
CA SER A 93 0.43 6.18 -0.50
C SER A 93 0.17 7.62 -0.04
N SER A 94 0.98 8.13 0.90
CA SER A 94 0.85 9.52 1.34
C SER A 94 1.01 10.50 0.18
N THR A 95 1.81 10.18 -0.84
CA THR A 95 2.01 11.03 -2.01
C THR A 95 0.77 11.08 -2.90
N GLU A 96 0.13 9.93 -3.15
CA GLU A 96 -1.12 9.85 -3.91
C GLU A 96 -2.29 10.45 -3.13
N PHE A 97 -2.32 10.26 -1.82
CA PHE A 97 -3.27 10.92 -0.92
C PHE A 97 -3.14 12.44 -1.01
N MET A 98 -1.91 12.98 -0.96
CA MET A 98 -1.67 14.42 -1.06
C MET A 98 -2.04 14.97 -2.45
N GLN A 99 -1.79 14.21 -3.53
CA GLN A 99 -2.21 14.60 -4.88
C GLN A 99 -3.75 14.63 -5.01
N HIS A 100 -4.43 13.58 -4.55
CA HIS A 100 -5.89 13.50 -4.54
C HIS A 100 -6.52 14.62 -3.69
N PHE A 101 -5.89 14.98 -2.58
CA PHE A 101 -6.29 16.10 -1.73
C PHE A 101 -6.14 17.46 -2.43
N ILE A 102 -5.03 17.70 -3.13
CA ILE A 102 -4.78 18.95 -3.87
C ILE A 102 -5.78 19.14 -5.02
N GLU A 103 -6.19 18.06 -5.69
CA GLU A 103 -7.14 18.13 -6.81
C GLU A 103 -8.60 18.31 -6.36
N HIS A 104 -9.01 17.67 -5.27
CA HIS A 104 -10.40 17.70 -4.79
C HIS A 104 -10.70 18.82 -3.80
N VAL A 105 -9.68 19.38 -3.14
CA VAL A 105 -9.83 20.62 -2.37
C VAL A 105 -9.42 21.76 -3.30
N ASN A 106 -10.40 22.46 -3.87
CA ASN A 106 -10.22 23.63 -4.74
C ASN A 106 -9.52 24.79 -4.01
N MET A 107 -8.26 24.60 -3.66
CA MET A 107 -7.39 25.65 -3.17
C MET A 107 -6.65 26.18 -4.38
N SER A 108 -6.89 27.44 -4.69
CA SER A 108 -6.20 28.29 -5.64
C SER A 108 -4.72 28.47 -5.31
N VAL A 109 -4.00 27.37 -5.09
CA VAL A 109 -2.57 27.33 -4.80
C VAL A 109 -1.89 26.90 -6.10
N SER A 110 -1.15 27.84 -6.68
CA SER A 110 -0.34 27.61 -7.89
C SER A 110 0.61 26.42 -7.70
N MET A 111 0.82 25.65 -8.78
CA MET A 111 1.84 24.57 -8.84
C MET A 111 3.24 25.08 -8.45
N GLU A 112 3.53 26.38 -8.66
CA GLU A 112 4.76 27.04 -8.24
C GLU A 112 4.90 27.10 -6.70
N THR A 113 3.78 27.34 -6.00
CA THR A 113 3.69 27.37 -4.54
C THR A 113 3.81 25.97 -3.94
N LEU A 114 3.27 24.95 -4.61
CA LEU A 114 3.41 23.56 -4.15
C LEU A 114 4.87 23.07 -4.29
N ARG A 115 5.58 23.42 -5.37
CA ARG A 115 6.98 23.01 -5.58
C ARG A 115 7.94 23.50 -4.49
N THR A 116 7.73 24.68 -3.93
CA THR A 116 8.63 25.25 -2.91
C THR A 116 8.49 24.59 -1.53
N TRP A 117 7.31 24.03 -1.22
CA TRP A 117 7.06 23.34 0.04
C TRP A 117 7.55 21.87 0.03
N TRP A 118 7.44 21.18 -1.10
CA TRP A 118 7.95 19.80 -1.24
C TRP A 118 9.48 19.71 -1.14
N VAL A 119 10.20 20.70 -1.68
CA VAL A 119 11.68 20.75 -1.62
C VAL A 119 12.18 20.98 -0.19
N TRP A 120 11.52 21.83 0.60
CA TRP A 120 11.88 22.07 2.01
C TRP A 120 11.61 20.85 2.93
N ARG A 121 10.61 20.03 2.58
CA ARG A 121 10.32 18.76 3.27
C ARG A 121 11.34 17.67 2.93
N LEU A 122 11.82 17.61 1.68
CA LEU A 122 12.85 16.66 1.24
C LEU A 122 14.26 17.04 1.71
N LEU A 123 14.54 18.32 1.92
CA LEU A 123 15.87 18.84 2.28
C LEU A 123 16.03 19.23 3.76
N SER A 124 15.03 18.99 4.62
CA SER A 124 15.18 19.22 6.07
C SER A 124 15.98 18.09 6.73
N PRO A 125 17.22 18.34 7.22
CA PRO A 125 18.09 17.29 7.77
C PRO A 125 17.70 16.80 9.18
N LEU A 126 16.56 17.23 9.72
CA LEU A 126 16.19 17.03 11.13
C LEU A 126 15.22 15.87 11.39
N ALA A 127 14.89 15.05 10.38
CA ALA A 127 14.14 13.81 10.58
C ALA A 127 15.08 12.60 10.54
N THR A 128 15.98 12.51 11.51
CA THR A 128 16.68 11.24 11.81
C THR A 128 16.28 10.82 13.23
N ASP A 129 15.39 9.84 13.32
CA ASP A 129 15.18 9.07 14.53
C ASP A 129 16.49 8.34 14.85
N THR A 130 17.27 8.90 15.77
CA THR A 130 18.38 8.20 16.40
C THR A 130 17.96 7.85 17.82
N VAL A 131 17.32 6.69 17.99
CA VAL A 131 17.47 5.96 19.25
C VAL A 131 18.67 5.04 19.07
N SER A 132 19.83 5.51 19.53
CA SER A 132 20.96 4.63 19.80
C SER A 132 21.18 4.64 21.32
N SER A 133 20.87 3.50 21.92
CA SER A 133 21.27 3.12 23.27
C SER A 133 22.80 3.13 23.40
N THR A 134 23.28 3.44 24.62
CA THR A 134 24.65 3.40 25.22
C THR A 134 24.99 4.80 25.75
N LEU A 135 25.14 5.12 27.05
CA LEU A 135 25.37 4.40 28.32
C LEU A 135 24.29 4.75 29.36
#